data_AF-A0A6G0Z003-F1
#
_entry.id   AF-A0A6G0Z003-F1
#
_cell.length_a   1.000
_cell.length_b   1.000
_cell.length_c   1.000
_cell.angle_alpha   90.00
_cell.angle_beta   90.00
_cell.angle_gamma   90.00
#
_symmetry.space_group_name_H-M   'P 1'
#
loop_
_entity.id
_entity.type
_entity.pdbx_description
1 polymer ?
#
loop_
_entity_poly.entity_id
_entity_poly.type
_entity_poly.pdbx_seq_one_letter_code
_entity_poly.pdbx_strand_id
1 'polypeptide(L)' 'MSQDEPSSCTTCGVALTIKHILTECFAYLDARNRNHLSSDLYNTLGPVLPSPNIFVFFQETGLDKLI' A
#
# COMPACT_ATOMS: atom_id res chain seq x y z
N MET A 1 -12.88 -14.73 -17.26
CA MET A 1 -12.86 -13.26 -17.29
C MET A 1 -12.73 -12.81 -15.84
N SER A 2 -11.50 -12.63 -15.37
CA SER A 2 -11.24 -12.21 -13.98
C SER A 2 -11.50 -10.71 -13.93
N GLN A 3 -12.75 -10.37 -13.65
CA GLN A 3 -13.14 -9.00 -13.38
C GLN A 3 -12.44 -8.65 -12.07
N ASP A 4 -11.28 -8.02 -12.20
CA ASP A 4 -10.49 -7.41 -11.14
C ASP A 4 -11.40 -6.35 -10.52
N GLU A 5 -12.26 -6.76 -9.58
CA GLU A 5 -13.04 -5.83 -8.78
C GLU A 5 -12.01 -4.87 -8.18
N PRO A 6 -12.16 -3.55 -8.36
CA PRO A 6 -11.27 -2.60 -7.73
C PRO A 6 -11.41 -2.86 -6.24
N SER A 7 -10.41 -3.53 -5.67
CA SER A 7 -10.38 -3.83 -4.25
C SER A 7 -10.66 -2.50 -3.58
N SER A 8 -11.75 -2.43 -2.82
CA SER A 8 -12.16 -1.20 -2.16
C SER A 8 -11.67 -1.31 -0.73
N CYS A 9 -11.08 -0.23 -0.22
CA CYS A 9 -10.65 -0.22 1.16
C CYS A 9 -11.88 -0.36 2.05
N THR A 10 -11.99 -1.46 2.79
CA THR A 10 -13.14 -1.73 3.66
C THR A 10 -13.31 -0.67 4.76
N THR A 11 -12.22 0.01 5.12
CA THR A 11 -12.22 1.10 6.11
C THR A 11 -12.57 2.46 5.52
N CYS A 12 -12.10 2.76 4.31
CA CYS A 12 -12.23 4.10 3.72
C CYS A 12 -13.36 4.20 2.68
N GLY A 13 -13.89 3.07 2.18
CA GLY A 13 -14.95 3.04 1.18
C GLY A 13 -14.53 3.54 -0.21
N VAL A 14 -13.25 3.76 -0.44
CA VAL A 14 -12.66 4.22 -1.72
C VAL A 14 -11.89 3.10 -2.39
N ALA A 15 -11.54 3.29 -3.66
CA ALA A 15 -10.66 2.37 -4.38
C ALA A 15 -9.32 2.20 -3.65
N LEU A 16 -8.98 0.96 -3.31
CA LEU A 16 -7.72 0.55 -2.70
C LEU A 16 -6.63 0.66 -3.76
N THR A 17 -5.88 1.75 -3.69
CA THR A 17 -4.73 2.01 -4.56
C THR A 17 -3.47 2.07 -3.72
N ILE A 18 -2.31 1.82 -4.33
CA ILE A 18 -1.02 1.97 -3.64
C ILE A 18 -0.88 3.37 -3.03
N LYS A 19 -1.32 4.42 -3.75
CA LYS A 19 -1.41 5.77 -3.19
C LYS A 19 -2.25 5.79 -1.92
N HIS A 20 -3.50 5.34 -1.98
CA HIS A 20 -4.39 5.35 -0.84
C HIS A 20 -3.78 4.61 0.36
N ILE A 21 -3.29 3.40 0.14
CA ILE A 21 -2.65 2.57 1.18
C ILE A 21 -1.47 3.31 1.84
N LEU A 22 -0.61 3.93 1.03
CA LEU A 22 0.63 4.55 1.49
C LEU A 22 0.48 5.97 2.03
N THR A 23 -0.54 6.73 1.62
CA THR A 23 -0.67 8.14 2.01
C THR A 23 -1.95 8.47 2.80
N GLU A 24 -3.06 7.78 2.55
CA GLU A 24 -4.39 8.22 2.98
C GLU A 24 -5.10 7.22 3.91
N CYS A 25 -4.77 5.93 3.84
CA CYS A 25 -5.51 4.89 4.53
C CYS A 25 -5.09 4.76 6.00
N PHE A 26 -6.03 4.95 6.91
CA PHE A 26 -5.79 4.80 8.34
C PHE A 26 -5.63 3.33 8.76
N ALA A 27 -6.28 2.40 8.05
CA ALA A 27 -6.19 0.96 8.33
C ALA A 27 -4.75 0.43 8.24
N TYR A 28 -3.96 1.00 7.32
CA TYR A 28 -2.56 0.62 7.11
C TYR A 28 -1.58 1.57 7.81
N LEU A 29 -2.06 2.55 8.58
CA LEU A 29 -1.18 3.51 9.26
C LEU A 29 -0.20 2.81 10.21
N ASP A 30 -0.70 1.87 11.01
CA ASP A 30 0.13 1.11 11.94
C ASP A 30 1.18 0.28 11.20
N ALA A 31 0.76 -0.47 10.17
CA ALA A 31 1.67 -1.28 9.35
C ALA A 31 2.73 -0.42 8.63
N ARG A 32 2.38 0.76 8.11
CA ARG A 32 3.35 1.71 7.53
C ARG A 32 4.36 2.17 8.58
N ASN A 33 3.87 2.52 9.78
CA ASN A 33 4.74 3.00 10.85
C ASN A 33 5.70 1.91 11.30
N ARG A 34 5.21 0.66 11.48
CA ARG A 34 6.05 -0.51 11.79
C ARG A 34 7.11 -0.78 10.73
N ASN A 35 6.80 -0.53 9.46
CA ASN A 35 7.72 -0.71 8.33
C ASN A 35 8.52 0.56 7.98
N HIS A 36 8.42 1.62 8.80
CA HIS A 36 9.04 2.93 8.57
C HIS A 36 8.79 3.47 7.14
N LEU A 37 7.59 3.24 6.60
CA LEU A 37 7.22 3.73 5.27
C LEU A 37 6.87 5.21 5.35
N SER A 38 7.50 5.99 4.47
CA SER A 38 7.18 7.40 4.34
C SER A 38 5.84 7.57 3.62
N SER A 39 5.08 8.58 4.01
CA SER A 39 3.90 9.04 3.25
C SER A 39 4.28 9.65 1.90
N ASP A 40 5.57 9.93 1.69
CA ASP A 40 6.08 10.38 0.40
C ASP A 40 6.27 9.18 -0.54
N LEU A 41 5.40 9.09 -1.56
CA LEU A 41 5.43 8.00 -2.54
C LEU A 41 6.74 7.97 -3.33
N TYR A 42 7.35 9.13 -3.59
CA TYR A 42 8.60 9.19 -4.33
C TYR A 42 9.74 8.58 -3.51
N ASN A 43 9.81 8.87 -2.21
CA ASN A 43 10.78 8.25 -1.31
C ASN A 43 10.54 6.75 -1.12
N THR A 44 9.26 6.33 -1.09
CA THR A 44 8.91 4.93 -0.79
C THR A 44 9.00 4.02 -2.02
N LEU A 45 8.46 4.45 -3.17
CA LEU A 45 8.44 3.66 -4.40
C LEU A 45 9.67 3.92 -5.27
N GLY A 46 10.27 5.10 -5.20
CA GLY A 46 11.45 5.47 -5.98
C GLY A 46 11.22 5.47 -7.50
N PRO A 47 11.97 6.27 -8.27
CA PRO A 47 11.93 6.19 -9.73
C PRO A 47 12.68 4.95 -10.28
N VAL A 48 13.53 4.31 -9.47
CA VAL A 48 14.45 3.24 -9.91
C VAL A 48 14.30 1.97 -9.08
N LEU A 49 14.16 2.08 -7.76
CA LEU A 49 14.02 0.94 -6.86
C LEU A 49 13.13 1.29 -5.66
N PRO A 50 12.09 0.49 -5.39
CA PRO A 50 11.28 0.65 -4.19
C PRO A 50 12.08 0.33 -2.93
N SER A 51 11.71 0.96 -1.82
CA SER A 51 12.27 0.65 -0.51
C SER A 51 12.02 -0.82 -0.18
N PRO A 52 12.99 -1.61 0.31
CA PRO A 52 12.78 -3.03 0.63
C PRO A 52 11.64 -3.25 1.64
N ASN A 53 11.41 -2.27 2.53
CA ASN A 53 10.31 -2.27 3.50
C ASN A 53 8.93 -2.25 2.83
N ILE A 54 8.79 -1.75 1.59
CA ILE A 54 7.51 -1.77 0.88
C ILE A 54 7.09 -3.22 0.60
N PHE A 55 8.04 -4.08 0.23
CA PHE A 55 7.78 -5.48 -0.06
C PHE A 55 7.37 -6.23 1.20
N VAL A 56 8.05 -5.97 2.33
CA VAL A 56 7.68 -6.52 3.64
C VAL A 56 6.28 -6.07 4.02
N PHE A 57 5.97 -4.78 3.86
CA PHE A 57 4.64 -4.24 4.13
C PHE A 57 3.56 -4.92 3.27
N PHE A 58 3.77 -5.07 1.96
CA PHE A 58 2.80 -5.74 1.09
C PHE A 58 2.57 -7.20 1.49
N GLN A 59 3.64 -7.90 1.88
CA GLN A 59 3.57 -9.29 2.32
C GLN A 59 2.85 -9.43 3.68
N GLU A 60 3.10 -8.53 4.63
CA GLU A 60 2.46 -8.52 5.95
C GLU A 60 0.96 -8.16 5.88
N THR A 61 0.60 -7.29 4.95
CA THR A 61 -0.77 -6.78 4.80
C THR A 61 -1.63 -7.62 3.88
N GLY A 62 -1.07 -8.66 3.25
CA GLY A 62 -1.74 -9.50 2.25
C GLY A 62 -2.10 -8.73 0.98
N LEU A 63 -1.38 -7.64 0.71
CA LEU A 63 -1.56 -6.76 -0.44
C LEU A 63 -0.59 -7.15 -1.58
N ASP A 64 0.10 -8.29 -1.48
CA ASP A 64 0.99 -8.84 -2.50
C ASP A 64 0.29 -9.04 -3.87
N LYS A 65 -1.03 -9.23 -3.86
CA LYS A 65 -1.84 -9.42 -5.06
C LYS A 65 -2.16 -8.14 -5.84
N LEU A 66 -1.80 -6.97 -5.32
CA LEU A 66 -2.03 -5.65 -5.94
C LEU A 66 -0.87 -5.17 -6.81
N ILE A 67 0.22 -5.93 -6.89
CA ILE A 67 1.46 -5.58 -7.59
C ILE A 67 1.64 -6.49 -8.80
#